data_AF-Q8NKU3-F1
#
_entry.id   AF-Q8NKU3-F1
#
_cell.length_a   1.000
_cell.length_b   1.000
_cell.length_c   1.000
_cell.angle_alpha   90.00
_cell.angle_beta   90.00
_cell.angle_gamma   90.00
#
_symmetry.space_group_name_H-M   'P 1'
#
loop_
_entity.id
_entity.type
_entity.pdbx_description
1 polymer ?
#
loop_
_entity_poly.entity_id
_entity_poly.type
_entity_poly.pdbx_seq_one_letter_code
_entity_poly.pdbx_strand_id
1 'polypeptide(L)'
;MYNKKYTLKAILGVEGILLFYSGIMLALASNNEIKEMMFLAKVKPLIPIPFVFMIIAFIFNGTMFLLSISDRFMLFLIRNTFQSIIIRALMVCLSFVMINPMFAELTKLSSVNFMSPATAPGLLFPGGLLVHVLLEHWLGGIMGFGMGIYPKLFTRIKIALGSKIKK
;
A
#
# COMPACT_ATOMS: atom_id res chain seq x y z
N MET A 1 6.94 -6.63 28.48
CA MET A 1 7.16 -5.29 27.91
C MET A 1 7.46 -5.44 26.42
N TYR A 2 6.50 -5.16 25.54
CA TYR A 2 6.79 -5.13 24.10
C TYR A 2 7.75 -3.97 23.79
N ASN A 3 8.89 -4.29 23.22
CA ASN A 3 9.90 -3.29 22.87
C ASN A 3 9.35 -2.47 21.68
N LYS A 4 8.84 -1.28 22.00
CA LYS A 4 8.16 -0.34 21.09
C LYS A 4 8.95 0.00 19.82
N LYS A 5 10.28 -0.23 19.81
CA LYS A 5 11.14 -0.17 18.62
C LYS A 5 10.69 -1.12 17.49
N TYR A 6 10.04 -2.23 17.83
CA TYR A 6 9.52 -3.20 16.86
C TYR A 6 8.12 -2.85 16.34
N THR A 7 7.39 -1.93 16.98
CA THR A 7 6.01 -1.59 16.58
C THR A 7 5.97 -1.00 15.17
N LEU A 8 6.82 -0.02 14.85
CA LEU A 8 6.86 0.55 13.50
C LEU A 8 7.29 -0.49 12.46
N LYS A 9 8.24 -1.36 12.81
CA LYS A 9 8.68 -2.46 11.92
C LYS A 9 7.56 -3.47 11.67
N ALA A 10 6.77 -3.77 12.70
CA ALA A 10 5.61 -4.65 12.58
C ALA A 10 4.53 -4.01 11.72
N ILE A 11 4.23 -2.72 11.89
CA ILE A 11 3.28 -1.99 11.03
C ILE A 11 3.75 -2.01 9.57
N LEU A 12 5.01 -1.65 9.30
CA LEU A 12 5.59 -1.71 7.96
C LEU A 12 5.56 -3.13 7.38
N GLY A 13 5.80 -4.15 8.20
CA GLY A 13 5.77 -5.54 7.78
C GLY A 13 4.37 -6.02 7.43
N VAL A 14 3.39 -5.78 8.30
CA VAL A 14 1.98 -6.17 8.07
C VAL A 14 1.43 -5.44 6.86
N GLU A 15 1.57 -4.12 6.81
CA GLU A 15 1.09 -3.30 5.69
C GLU A 15 1.80 -3.67 4.38
N GLY A 16 3.11 -3.92 4.45
CA GLY A 16 3.90 -4.37 3.30
C GLY A 16 3.43 -5.71 2.74
N ILE A 17 3.13 -6.69 3.60
CA ILE A 17 2.60 -8.00 3.20
C ILE A 17 1.21 -7.83 2.58
N LEU A 18 0.34 -7.05 3.23
CA LEU A 18 -1.02 -6.80 2.73
C LEU A 18 -0.98 -6.21 1.32
N LEU A 19 -0.31 -5.07 1.13
CA LEU A 19 -0.22 -4.41 -0.17
C LEU A 19 0.40 -5.32 -1.25
N PHE A 20 1.46 -6.05 -0.91
CA PHE A 20 2.12 -6.93 -1.87
C PHE A 20 1.20 -8.09 -2.28
N TYR A 21 0.55 -8.73 -1.31
CA TYR A 21 -0.43 -9.79 -1.54
C TYR A 21 -1.59 -9.29 -2.40
N SER A 22 -2.16 -8.13 -2.06
CA SER A 22 -3.31 -7.54 -2.75
C SER A 22 -2.97 -7.14 -4.17
N GLY A 23 -1.76 -6.63 -4.41
CA GLY A 23 -1.26 -6.37 -5.76
C GLY A 23 -1.17 -7.65 -6.60
N ILE A 24 -0.69 -8.76 -6.03
CA ILE A 24 -0.64 -10.05 -6.72
C ILE A 24 -2.05 -10.59 -6.99
N MET A 25 -2.92 -10.59 -5.98
CA MET A 25 -4.30 -11.07 -6.12
C MET A 25 -5.05 -10.27 -7.17
N LEU A 26 -4.93 -8.94 -7.15
CA LEU A 26 -5.52 -8.07 -8.15
C LEU A 26 -4.98 -8.37 -9.55
N ALA A 27 -3.68 -8.65 -9.69
CA ALA A 27 -3.09 -9.02 -10.97
C ALA A 27 -3.61 -10.37 -11.49
N LEU A 28 -3.73 -11.37 -10.63
CA LEU A 28 -4.26 -12.69 -11.00
C LEU A 28 -5.74 -12.62 -11.36
N ALA A 29 -6.51 -11.91 -10.54
CA ALA A 29 -7.94 -11.78 -10.69
C ALA A 29 -8.35 -10.96 -11.91
N SER A 30 -7.75 -9.78 -12.09
CA SER A 30 -7.99 -8.96 -13.27
C SER A 30 -7.63 -9.72 -14.54
N ASN A 31 -6.54 -10.49 -14.56
CA ASN A 31 -6.18 -11.27 -15.72
C ASN A 31 -7.21 -12.37 -16.02
N ASN A 32 -7.77 -13.05 -15.01
CA ASN A 32 -8.73 -14.12 -15.21
C ASN A 32 -10.13 -13.60 -15.58
N GLU A 33 -10.66 -12.63 -14.85
CA GLU A 33 -12.02 -12.10 -15.08
C GLU A 33 -12.11 -11.26 -16.36
N ILE A 34 -11.06 -10.48 -16.68
CA ILE A 34 -11.02 -9.71 -17.93
C ILE A 34 -10.85 -10.65 -19.11
N LYS A 35 -10.07 -11.73 -19.00
CA LYS A 35 -10.02 -12.77 -20.03
C LYS A 35 -11.39 -13.40 -20.25
N GLU A 36 -12.12 -13.71 -19.19
CA GLU A 36 -13.45 -14.32 -19.28
C GLU A 36 -14.48 -13.36 -19.90
N MET A 37 -14.60 -12.14 -19.39
CA MET A 37 -15.51 -11.14 -19.94
C MET A 37 -15.18 -10.78 -21.39
N MET A 38 -13.89 -10.70 -21.75
CA MET A 38 -13.48 -10.35 -23.11
C MET A 38 -13.56 -11.54 -24.08
N PHE A 39 -13.41 -12.78 -23.59
CA PHE A 39 -13.73 -13.97 -24.36
C PHE A 39 -15.22 -14.04 -24.68
N LEU A 40 -16.08 -13.78 -23.69
CA LEU A 40 -17.53 -13.66 -23.88
C LEU A 40 -17.89 -12.52 -24.86
N ALA A 41 -17.16 -11.41 -24.81
CA ALA A 41 -17.35 -10.27 -25.70
C ALA A 41 -16.65 -10.39 -27.08
N LYS A 42 -15.88 -11.47 -27.34
CA LYS A 42 -15.04 -11.66 -28.54
C LYS A 42 -14.04 -10.52 -28.81
N VAL A 43 -13.49 -9.91 -27.77
CA VAL A 43 -12.47 -8.83 -27.88
C VAL A 43 -11.14 -9.32 -27.31
N LYS A 44 -10.02 -8.81 -27.82
CA LYS A 44 -8.68 -9.15 -27.32
C LYS A 44 -8.52 -8.69 -25.86
N PRO A 45 -8.15 -9.57 -24.91
CA PRO A 45 -8.07 -9.21 -23.50
C PRO A 45 -7.09 -8.06 -23.26
N LEU A 46 -7.57 -6.96 -22.68
CA LEU A 46 -6.80 -5.79 -22.32
C LEU A 46 -7.19 -5.35 -20.91
N ILE A 47 -6.23 -5.33 -19.98
CA ILE A 47 -6.48 -4.83 -18.62
C ILE A 47 -6.61 -3.30 -18.71
N PRO A 48 -7.69 -2.69 -18.16
CA PRO A 48 -7.81 -1.24 -18.17
C PRO A 48 -6.61 -0.59 -17.48
N ILE A 49 -6.09 0.46 -18.11
CA ILE A 49 -4.90 1.21 -17.67
C ILE A 49 -4.96 1.60 -16.17
N PRO A 50 -6.11 2.04 -15.60
CA PRO A 50 -6.22 2.36 -14.17
C PRO A 50 -5.91 1.17 -13.23
N PHE A 51 -6.29 -0.05 -13.62
CA PHE A 51 -6.04 -1.26 -12.83
C PHE A 51 -4.55 -1.64 -12.82
N VAL A 52 -3.87 -1.48 -13.97
CA VAL A 52 -2.43 -1.75 -14.06
C VAL A 52 -1.63 -0.83 -13.14
N PHE A 53 -1.98 0.46 -13.10
CA PHE A 53 -1.32 1.40 -12.19
C PHE A 53 -1.58 1.08 -10.72
N MET A 54 -2.77 0.57 -10.37
CA MET A 54 -3.10 0.16 -9.02
C MET A 54 -2.31 -1.07 -8.56
N ILE A 55 -2.20 -2.08 -9.43
CA ILE A 55 -1.36 -3.28 -9.20
C ILE A 55 0.09 -2.85 -8.95
N ILE A 56 0.64 -2.00 -9.80
CA ILE A 56 2.01 -1.49 -9.66
C ILE A 56 2.16 -0.72 -8.35
N ALA A 57 1.20 0.14 -8.01
CA ALA A 57 1.26 0.93 -6.79
C ALA A 57 1.27 0.06 -5.53
N PHE A 58 0.41 -0.96 -5.48
CA PHE A 58 0.31 -1.89 -4.36
C PHE A 58 1.60 -2.72 -4.22
N ILE A 59 2.07 -3.35 -5.30
CA ILE A 59 3.30 -4.16 -5.26
C ILE A 59 4.52 -3.32 -4.90
N PHE A 60 4.66 -2.14 -5.51
CA PHE A 60 5.81 -1.28 -5.29
C PHE A 60 5.84 -0.75 -3.85
N ASN A 61 4.78 -0.09 -3.37
CA ASN A 61 4.75 0.45 -2.01
C ASN A 61 4.81 -0.67 -0.96
N GLY A 62 4.16 -1.81 -1.20
CA GLY A 62 4.28 -3.00 -0.36
C GLY A 62 5.74 -3.47 -0.22
N THR A 63 6.44 -3.61 -1.34
CA THR A 63 7.87 -3.97 -1.36
C THR A 63 8.73 -2.94 -0.61
N MET A 64 8.47 -1.65 -0.82
CA MET A 64 9.18 -0.56 -0.16
C MET A 64 9.01 -0.57 1.35
N PHE A 65 7.83 -0.94 1.86
CA PHE A 65 7.59 -1.09 3.30
C PHE A 65 8.33 -2.29 3.88
N LEU A 66 8.31 -3.44 3.20
CA LEU A 66 9.04 -4.63 3.61
C LEU A 66 10.55 -4.37 3.69
N LEU A 67 11.12 -3.70 2.69
CA LEU A 67 12.54 -3.33 2.70
C LEU A 67 12.85 -2.34 3.82
N SER A 68 11.92 -1.43 4.13
CA SER A 68 12.04 -0.42 5.19
C SER A 68 11.99 -0.97 6.62
N ILE A 69 11.71 -2.28 6.80
CA ILE A 69 11.99 -2.98 8.06
C ILE A 69 13.50 -2.96 8.36
N SER A 70 14.35 -2.96 7.32
CA SER A 70 15.80 -2.89 7.43
C SER A 70 16.29 -1.47 7.71
N ASP A 71 17.10 -1.32 8.75
CA ASP A 71 17.68 -0.03 9.14
C ASP A 71 18.62 0.51 8.05
N ARG A 72 19.29 -0.38 7.30
CA ARG A 72 20.17 -0.02 6.19
C ARG A 72 19.39 0.62 5.04
N PHE A 73 18.22 0.06 4.73
CA PHE A 73 17.39 0.57 3.65
C PHE A 73 16.74 1.91 4.03
N MET A 74 16.28 2.05 5.26
CA MET A 74 15.80 3.34 5.78
C MET A 74 16.88 4.43 5.72
N LEU A 75 18.14 4.09 6.04
CA LEU A 75 19.26 5.01 5.88
C LEU A 75 19.52 5.35 4.42
N PHE A 76 19.40 4.38 3.50
CA PHE A 76 19.50 4.62 2.06
C PHE A 76 18.41 5.59 1.57
N LEU A 77 17.14 5.40 1.98
CA LEU A 77 16.03 6.29 1.63
C LEU A 77 16.21 7.73 2.15
N ILE A 78 16.86 7.90 3.30
CA ILE A 78 17.13 9.21 3.89
C ILE A 78 18.24 9.97 3.15
N ARG A 79 19.15 9.24 2.49
CA ARG A 79 20.22 9.89 1.70
C ARG A 79 19.59 10.64 0.54
N ASN A 80 20.33 11.60 -0.01
CA ASN A 80 19.96 12.34 -1.20
C ASN A 80 20.76 11.85 -2.41
N THR A 81 20.93 10.53 -2.54
CA THR A 81 21.49 9.97 -3.78
C THR A 81 20.41 9.98 -4.86
N PHE A 82 20.81 10.10 -6.12
CA PHE A 82 19.87 10.10 -7.25
C PHE A 82 18.89 8.92 -7.21
N GLN A 83 19.38 7.72 -6.93
CA GLN A 83 18.57 6.50 -6.78
C GLN A 83 17.52 6.62 -5.67
N SER A 84 17.91 7.12 -4.49
CA SER A 84 16.97 7.32 -3.37
C SER A 84 15.90 8.36 -3.67
N ILE A 85 16.23 9.39 -4.45
CA ILE A 85 15.30 10.45 -4.86
C ILE A 85 14.28 9.88 -5.84
N ILE A 86 14.72 9.11 -6.83
CA ILE A 86 13.82 8.42 -7.78
C ILE A 86 12.86 7.51 -7.03
N ILE A 87 13.38 6.67 -6.13
CA ILE A 87 12.55 5.74 -5.37
C ILE A 87 11.51 6.49 -4.53
N ARG A 88 11.91 7.59 -3.85
CA ARG A 88 10.99 8.42 -3.08
C ARG A 88 9.94 9.10 -3.96
N ALA A 89 10.33 9.63 -5.12
CA ALA A 89 9.39 10.22 -6.06
C ALA A 89 8.38 9.18 -6.58
N LEU A 90 8.84 7.96 -6.91
CA LEU A 90 7.96 6.86 -7.30
C LEU A 90 7.00 6.46 -6.18
N MET A 91 7.47 6.38 -4.93
CA MET A 91 6.61 6.13 -3.77
C MET A 91 5.51 7.20 -3.66
N VAL A 92 5.85 8.48 -3.80
CA VAL A 92 4.86 9.58 -3.77
C VAL A 92 3.84 9.45 -4.89
N CYS A 93 4.29 9.29 -6.15
CA CYS A 93 3.41 9.17 -7.30
C CYS A 93 2.46 7.97 -7.17
N LEU A 94 2.97 6.81 -6.78
CA LEU A 94 2.17 5.61 -6.63
C LEU A 94 1.25 5.67 -5.40
N SER A 95 1.62 6.41 -4.36
CA SER A 95 0.72 6.68 -3.23
C SER A 95 -0.48 7.52 -3.65
N PHE A 96 -0.30 8.49 -4.56
CA PHE A 96 -1.44 9.21 -5.13
C PHE A 96 -2.38 8.29 -5.91
N VAL A 97 -1.85 7.33 -6.68
CA VAL A 97 -2.67 6.33 -7.38
C VAL A 97 -3.52 5.53 -6.39
N MET A 98 -2.97 5.19 -5.22
CA MET A 98 -3.68 4.47 -4.17
C MET A 98 -4.78 5.33 -3.52
N ILE A 99 -4.51 6.60 -3.21
CA ILE A 99 -5.48 7.44 -2.48
C ILE A 99 -6.54 8.05 -3.42
N ASN A 100 -6.20 8.35 -4.67
CA ASN A 100 -7.09 9.02 -5.64
C ASN A 100 -8.53 8.45 -5.70
N PRO A 101 -8.75 7.13 -5.87
CA PRO A 101 -10.10 6.57 -5.89
C PRO A 101 -10.90 6.84 -4.60
N MET A 102 -10.22 6.99 -3.46
CA MET A 102 -10.87 7.22 -2.17
C MET A 102 -11.43 8.64 -2.01
N PHE A 103 -10.96 9.62 -2.78
CA PHE A 103 -11.55 10.96 -2.76
C PHE A 103 -12.97 10.98 -3.32
N ALA A 104 -13.29 10.10 -4.26
CA ALA A 104 -14.66 9.94 -4.76
C ALA A 104 -15.55 9.21 -3.74
N GLU A 105 -14.99 8.25 -3.02
CA GLU A 105 -15.65 7.46 -1.98
C GLU A 105 -15.90 8.25 -0.67
N LEU A 106 -15.17 9.35 -0.45
CA LEU A 106 -15.24 10.15 0.79
C LEU A 106 -16.65 10.65 1.12
N THR A 107 -17.46 10.91 0.08
CA THR A 107 -18.86 11.36 0.21
C THR A 107 -19.84 10.23 0.58
N LYS A 108 -19.41 8.97 0.49
CA LYS A 108 -20.22 7.76 0.74
C LYS A 108 -19.78 6.99 1.99
N LEU A 109 -18.71 7.42 2.66
CA LEU A 109 -18.13 6.76 3.85
C LEU A 109 -19.16 6.42 4.94
N SER A 110 -20.19 7.25 5.14
CA SER A 110 -21.23 7.04 6.16
C SER A 110 -22.23 5.94 5.82
N SER A 111 -22.31 5.51 4.56
CA SER A 111 -23.23 4.47 4.08
C SER A 111 -22.53 3.18 3.68
N VAL A 112 -21.19 3.11 3.77
CA VAL A 112 -20.42 1.91 3.44
C VAL A 112 -20.41 0.94 4.62
N ASN A 113 -20.94 -0.26 4.39
CA ASN A 113 -20.75 -1.37 5.34
C ASN A 113 -19.33 -1.94 5.19
N PHE A 114 -18.39 -1.47 6.01
CA PHE A 114 -16.99 -1.89 5.98
C PHE A 114 -16.75 -3.39 6.22
N MET A 115 -17.72 -4.09 6.81
CA MET A 115 -17.64 -5.54 7.02
C MET A 115 -18.09 -6.35 5.80
N SER A 116 -18.61 -5.70 4.75
CA SER A 116 -18.97 -6.39 3.53
C SER A 116 -17.71 -6.87 2.79
N PRO A 117 -17.79 -8.00 2.06
CA PRO A 117 -16.69 -8.43 1.21
C PRO A 117 -16.39 -7.36 0.17
N ALA A 118 -15.10 -7.09 -0.07
CA ALA A 118 -14.71 -6.29 -1.22
C ALA A 118 -15.03 -7.12 -2.48
N THR A 119 -16.03 -6.72 -3.25
CA THR A 119 -16.47 -7.45 -4.46
C THR A 119 -15.66 -7.06 -5.70
N ALA A 120 -14.48 -6.48 -5.52
CA ALA A 120 -13.58 -6.25 -6.65
C ALA A 120 -13.11 -7.61 -7.21
N PRO A 121 -13.05 -7.75 -8.54
CA PRO A 121 -12.53 -8.93 -9.23
C PRO A 121 -11.36 -9.59 -8.49
N GLY A 122 -11.59 -10.82 -8.00
CA GLY A 122 -10.70 -11.70 -7.21
C GLY A 122 -9.91 -11.12 -6.03
N LEU A 123 -10.45 -10.10 -5.34
CA LEU A 123 -10.00 -9.64 -4.03
C LEU A 123 -11.01 -10.03 -2.94
N LEU A 124 -11.25 -11.33 -2.77
CA LEU A 124 -12.02 -11.84 -1.62
C LEU A 124 -11.14 -11.79 -0.37
N PHE A 125 -11.09 -10.62 0.29
CA PHE A 125 -10.32 -10.44 1.51
C PHE A 125 -10.95 -11.09 2.74
N PRO A 126 -10.19 -11.81 3.58
CA PRO A 126 -10.57 -12.04 4.97
C PRO A 126 -10.45 -10.71 5.74
N GLY A 127 -11.54 -9.93 5.78
CA GLY A 127 -11.59 -8.59 6.39
C GLY A 127 -12.33 -7.51 5.61
N GLY A 128 -12.84 -7.83 4.41
CA GLY A 128 -13.80 -6.99 3.68
C GLY A 128 -13.28 -5.63 3.18
N LEU A 129 -14.22 -4.70 2.94
CA LEU A 129 -13.95 -3.31 2.54
C LEU A 129 -13.09 -2.56 3.58
N LEU A 130 -13.13 -2.94 4.85
CA LEU A 130 -12.32 -2.33 5.91
C LEU A 130 -10.83 -2.43 5.62
N VAL A 131 -10.33 -3.64 5.34
CA VAL A 131 -8.91 -3.87 5.05
C VAL A 131 -8.51 -3.17 3.77
N HIS A 132 -9.31 -3.34 2.72
CA HIS A 132 -9.01 -2.78 1.41
C HIS A 132 -9.01 -1.24 1.41
N VAL A 133 -10.06 -0.60 1.92
CA VAL A 133 -10.20 0.86 1.91
C VAL A 133 -9.28 1.51 2.95
N LEU A 134 -9.35 1.08 4.21
CA LEU A 134 -8.67 1.80 5.29
C LEU A 134 -7.20 1.43 5.42
N LEU A 135 -6.83 0.15 5.26
CA LEU A 135 -5.44 -0.25 5.36
C LEU A 135 -4.75 0.02 4.02
N GLU A 136 -5.17 -0.64 2.95
CA GLU A 136 -4.38 -0.60 1.71
C GLU A 136 -4.40 0.78 1.03
N HIS A 137 -5.60 1.35 0.81
CA HIS A 137 -5.70 2.63 0.12
C HIS A 137 -5.28 3.82 1.00
N TRP A 138 -5.87 3.94 2.19
CA TRP A 138 -5.59 5.08 3.08
C TRP A 138 -4.27 4.93 3.82
N LEU A 139 -4.10 3.92 4.67
CA LEU A 139 -2.90 3.77 5.49
C LEU A 139 -1.67 3.54 4.60
N GLY A 140 -1.75 2.60 3.66
CA GLY A 140 -0.69 2.30 2.70
C GLY A 140 -0.32 3.51 1.85
N GLY A 141 -1.31 4.25 1.34
CA GLY A 141 -1.09 5.48 0.59
C GLY A 141 -0.42 6.58 1.45
N ILE A 142 -0.95 6.87 2.64
CA ILE A 142 -0.40 7.91 3.52
C ILE A 142 1.02 7.56 3.97
N MET A 143 1.28 6.30 4.31
CA MET A 143 2.61 5.84 4.69
C MET A 143 3.59 5.94 3.53
N GLY A 144 3.20 5.54 2.32
CA GLY A 144 4.02 5.62 1.12
C GLY A 144 4.38 7.06 0.78
N PHE A 145 3.39 7.94 0.84
CA PHE A 145 3.55 9.38 0.64
C PHE A 145 4.48 10.00 1.69
N GLY A 146 4.22 9.71 2.98
CA GLY A 146 5.01 10.21 4.09
C GLY A 146 6.47 9.75 4.04
N MET A 147 6.72 8.49 3.68
CA MET A 147 8.07 7.95 3.51
C MET A 147 8.77 8.53 2.29
N GLY A 148 8.05 8.79 1.20
CA GLY A 148 8.58 9.43 0.01
C GLY A 148 8.98 10.88 0.26
N ILE A 149 8.12 11.69 0.88
CA ILE A 149 8.41 13.10 1.14
C ILE A 149 9.41 13.28 2.28
N TYR A 150 9.18 12.58 3.40
CA TYR A 150 9.94 12.80 4.62
C TYR A 150 10.33 11.48 5.32
N PRO A 151 11.26 10.70 4.73
CA PRO A 151 11.68 9.40 5.29
C PRO A 151 12.29 9.52 6.70
N LYS A 152 12.81 10.71 7.06
CA LYS A 152 13.33 11.01 8.40
C LYS A 152 12.25 10.98 9.49
N LEU A 153 10.97 11.15 9.13
CA LEU A 153 9.85 11.03 10.09
C LEU A 153 9.81 9.62 10.69
N PHE A 154 10.00 8.60 9.87
CA PHE A 154 9.88 7.19 10.26
C PHE A 154 11.03 6.75 11.17
N THR A 155 12.25 7.29 10.96
CA THR A 155 13.34 7.08 11.93
C THR A 155 13.11 7.81 13.25
N ARG A 156 12.52 9.02 13.22
CA ARG A 156 12.13 9.76 14.44
C ARG A 156 11.02 9.05 15.22
N ILE A 157 9.99 8.55 14.54
CA ILE A 157 8.92 7.74 15.16
C ILE A 157 9.52 6.50 15.83
N LYS A 158 10.45 5.81 15.18
CA LYS A 158 11.16 4.67 15.77
C LYS A 158 11.92 5.02 17.05
N ILE A 159 12.57 6.19 17.08
CA ILE A 159 13.27 6.70 18.28
C ILE A 159 12.27 7.07 19.37
N ALA A 160 11.20 7.80 19.05
CA ALA A 160 10.16 8.22 20.00
C ALA A 160 9.42 7.02 20.62
N LEU A 161 9.17 5.97 19.82
CA LEU A 161 8.63 4.71 20.30
C LEU A 161 9.62 4.00 21.23
N GLY A 162 10.92 4.01 20.89
CA GLY A 162 11.98 3.41 21.71
C GLY A 162 12.39 4.19 22.97
N SER A 163 12.08 5.48 23.08
CA SER A 163 12.66 6.37 24.12
C SER A 163 11.87 6.46 25.44
N LYS A 164 10.77 5.74 25.61
CA LYS A 164 10.06 5.66 26.91
C LYS A 164 10.40 4.39 27.70
N ILE A 165 11.68 4.26 28.09
CA ILE A 165 12.09 3.46 29.26
C ILE A 165 13.26 4.20 29.92
N LYS A 166 12.95 5.17 30.77
CA LYS A 166 13.76 5.59 31.92
C LYS A 166 12.88 6.48 32.79
N LYS A 167 12.17 5.87 33.72
CA LYS A 167 12.01 6.32 35.11
C LYS A 167 11.88 5.06 35.95
#